data_AF-A0A1C2ICJ1-F1
#
_entry.id   AF-A0A1C2ICJ1-F1
#
_cell.length_a   1.000
_cell.length_b   1.000
_cell.length_c   1.000
_cell.angle_alpha   90.00
_cell.angle_beta   90.00
_cell.angle_gamma   90.00
#
_symmetry.space_group_name_H-M   'P 1'
#
loop_
_entity.id
_entity.type
_entity.pdbx_description
1 polymer ?
#
loop_
_entity_poly.entity_id
_entity_poly.type
_entity_poly.pdbx_seq_one_letter_code
_entity_poly.pdbx_strand_id
1 'polypeptide(L)'
;MKKIDHQQAIQRALALRLHSALDAAFLAVSEQLCGCDSVTLDAAVKVIDNDQVLDYATFLYQSQTRQSLSGSCAEHPVSVESEREWELTESEACLARSIAQVA
;
A
#
# COMPACT_ATOMS: atom_id res chain seq x y z
N MET A 1 9.54 -9.30 4.14
CA MET A 1 8.21 -8.66 4.10
C MET A 1 7.15 -9.74 3.89
N LYS A 2 6.03 -9.72 4.62
CA LYS A 2 4.90 -10.63 4.30
C LYS A 2 4.44 -10.34 2.88
N LYS A 3 4.18 -11.39 2.09
CA LYS A 3 3.68 -11.24 0.73
C LYS A 3 2.22 -10.80 0.78
N ILE A 4 1.92 -9.63 0.23
CA ILE A 4 0.54 -9.12 0.13
C ILE A 4 -0.19 -9.90 -0.96
N ASP A 5 -1.29 -10.55 -0.60
CA ASP A 5 -2.23 -11.10 -1.56
C ASP A 5 -3.08 -9.96 -2.13
N HIS A 6 -2.68 -9.46 -3.29
CA HIS A 6 -3.32 -8.31 -3.92
C HIS A 6 -4.77 -8.61 -4.32
N GLN A 7 -5.09 -9.84 -4.72
CA GLN A 7 -6.44 -10.18 -5.12
C GLN A 7 -7.37 -10.18 -3.90
N GLN A 8 -6.92 -10.77 -2.80
CA GLN A 8 -7.64 -10.72 -1.54
C GLN A 8 -7.77 -9.28 -1.01
N ALA A 9 -6.71 -8.47 -1.10
CA ALA A 9 -6.74 -7.07 -0.68
C ALA A 9 -7.73 -6.24 -1.50
N ILE A 10 -7.79 -6.43 -2.83
CA ILE A 10 -8.77 -5.78 -3.71
C ILE A 10 -10.20 -6.17 -3.31
N GLN A 11 -10.46 -7.47 -3.12
CA GLN A 11 -11.79 -7.92 -2.69
C GLN A 11 -12.21 -7.30 -1.36
N ARG A 12 -11.25 -7.20 -0.42
CA ARG A 12 -11.49 -6.59 0.88
C ARG A 12 -11.71 -5.08 0.77
N ALA A 13 -10.92 -4.36 -0.01
CA ALA A 13 -11.10 -2.94 -0.26
C ALA A 13 -12.47 -2.63 -0.89
N LEU A 14 -12.93 -3.45 -1.85
CA LEU A 14 -14.26 -3.31 -2.46
C LEU A 14 -15.42 -3.52 -1.46
N ALA A 15 -15.19 -4.25 -0.37
CA ALA A 15 -16.17 -4.43 0.70
C ALA A 15 -16.27 -3.19 1.62
N LEU A 16 -15.24 -2.34 1.67
CA LEU A 16 -15.14 -1.14 2.51
C LEU A 16 -15.78 0.10 1.84
N ARG A 17 -17.05 -0.01 1.45
CA ARG A 17 -17.78 0.97 0.62
C ARG A 17 -17.92 2.40 1.18
N LEU A 18 -17.62 2.60 2.46
CA LEU A 18 -17.71 3.91 3.13
C LEU A 18 -16.38 4.68 3.12
N HIS A 19 -15.30 4.04 2.68
CA HIS A 19 -13.97 4.62 2.63
C HIS A 19 -13.62 5.10 1.22
N SER A 20 -12.66 6.03 1.11
CA SER A 20 -12.04 6.33 -0.18
C SER A 20 -11.31 5.09 -0.71
N ALA A 21 -11.03 5.03 -2.02
CA ALA A 21 -10.31 3.89 -2.60
C ALA A 21 -8.95 3.66 -1.92
N LEU A 22 -8.24 4.75 -1.60
CA LEU A 22 -6.95 4.69 -0.94
C LEU A 22 -7.07 4.24 0.52
N ASP A 23 -8.03 4.76 1.28
CA ASP A 23 -8.27 4.33 2.66
C ASP A 23 -8.68 2.85 2.71
N ALA A 24 -9.55 2.42 1.79
CA ALA A 24 -9.99 1.03 1.69
C ALA A 24 -8.80 0.10 1.35
N ALA A 25 -7.91 0.52 0.45
CA ALA A 25 -6.70 -0.21 0.11
C ALA A 25 -5.72 -0.28 1.29
N PHE A 26 -5.49 0.84 1.97
CA PHE A 26 -4.64 0.94 3.16
C PHE A 26 -5.12 0.02 4.29
N LEU A 27 -6.42 -0.01 4.56
CA LEU A 27 -7.04 -0.90 5.53
C LEU A 27 -6.88 -2.38 5.13
N ALA A 28 -7.21 -2.73 3.89
CA ALA A 28 -7.12 -4.11 3.40
C ALA A 28 -5.69 -4.65 3.44
N VAL A 29 -4.71 -3.81 3.10
CA VAL A 29 -3.27 -4.15 3.19
C VAL A 29 -2.83 -4.30 4.65
N SER A 30 -3.23 -3.38 5.52
CA SER A 30 -2.87 -3.41 6.94
C SER A 30 -3.41 -4.65 7.65
N GLU A 31 -4.65 -5.05 7.35
CA GLU A 31 -5.28 -6.28 7.85
C GLU A 31 -4.43 -7.53 7.53
N GLN A 32 -3.87 -7.63 6.32
CA GLN A 32 -2.99 -8.75 5.95
C GLN A 32 -1.64 -8.70 6.68
N LEU A 33 -1.07 -7.50 6.87
CA LEU A 33 0.21 -7.34 7.56
C LEU A 33 0.11 -7.76 9.03
N CYS A 34 -0.91 -7.30 9.75
CA CYS A 34 -1.13 -7.66 11.15
C CYS A 34 -1.80 -9.03 11.33
N GLY A 35 -2.43 -9.58 10.29
CA GLY A 35 -3.18 -10.84 10.37
C GLY A 35 -4.45 -10.71 11.21
N CYS A 36 -5.11 -9.55 11.13
CA CYS A 36 -6.34 -9.25 11.86
C CYS A 36 -7.43 -8.82 10.89
N ASP A 37 -8.68 -9.19 11.18
CA ASP A 37 -9.83 -8.73 10.41
C ASP A 37 -10.37 -7.42 11.00
N SER A 38 -10.76 -6.46 10.15
CA SER A 38 -11.38 -5.17 10.52
C SER A 38 -10.51 -4.27 11.40
N VAL A 39 -9.36 -3.87 10.85
CA VAL A 39 -8.49 -2.84 11.43
C VAL A 39 -9.13 -1.45 11.24
N THR A 40 -9.00 -0.55 12.21
CA THR A 40 -9.40 0.87 12.05
C THR A 40 -8.28 1.68 11.40
N LEU A 41 -8.56 2.86 10.84
CA LEU A 41 -7.50 3.71 10.26
C LEU A 41 -6.38 4.01 11.27
N ASP A 42 -6.72 4.38 12.51
CA ASP A 42 -5.73 4.63 13.56
C ASP A 42 -4.87 3.40 13.89
N ALA A 43 -5.44 2.20 13.80
CA ALA A 43 -4.70 0.97 14.02
C ALA A 43 -3.85 0.60 12.80
N ALA A 44 -4.31 0.88 11.58
CA ALA A 44 -3.57 0.68 10.34
C ALA A 44 -2.33 1.58 10.27
N VAL A 45 -2.43 2.84 10.71
CA VAL A 45 -1.27 3.75 10.86
C VAL A 45 -0.21 3.12 11.76
N LYS A 46 -0.61 2.54 12.89
CA LYS A 46 0.33 1.85 13.81
C LYS A 46 0.92 0.56 13.25
N VAL A 47 0.26 -0.08 12.28
CA VAL A 47 0.78 -1.30 11.64
C VAL A 47 1.91 -0.96 10.66
N ILE A 48 1.79 0.17 9.96
CA ILE A 48 2.80 0.62 8.99
C ILE A 48 3.93 1.40 9.67
N ASP A 49 3.61 2.14 10.75
CA ASP A 49 4.57 2.84 11.62
C ASP A 49 5.53 3.80 10.87
N ASN A 50 5.07 4.30 9.72
CA ASN A 50 5.75 5.33 8.92
C ASN A 50 4.74 6.05 8.01
N ASP A 51 4.44 7.31 8.31
CA ASP A 51 3.46 8.10 7.57
C ASP A 51 3.87 8.37 6.11
N GLN A 52 5.18 8.37 5.81
CA GLN A 52 5.68 8.56 4.45
C GLN A 52 5.23 7.46 3.48
N VAL A 53 4.91 6.26 3.99
CA VAL A 53 4.37 5.17 3.17
C VAL A 53 3.01 5.55 2.59
N LEU A 54 2.16 6.22 3.39
CA LEU A 54 0.84 6.63 2.94
C LEU A 54 0.91 7.82 1.99
N ASP A 55 1.80 8.78 2.27
CA ASP A 55 2.03 9.92 1.39
C ASP A 55 2.56 9.47 0.03
N TYR A 56 3.52 8.54 0.02
CA TYR A 56 4.04 7.98 -1.22
C TYR A 56 3.01 7.11 -1.94
N ALA A 57 2.19 6.32 -1.23
CA ALA A 57 1.08 5.59 -1.83
C ALA A 57 0.06 6.53 -2.48
N THR A 58 -0.22 7.68 -1.84
CA THR A 58 -1.09 8.74 -2.37
C THR A 58 -0.50 9.30 -3.66
N PHE A 59 0.78 9.66 -3.65
CA PHE A 59 1.49 10.15 -4.82
C PHE A 59 1.43 9.14 -5.98
N LEU A 60 1.72 7.87 -5.72
CA LEU A 60 1.66 6.80 -6.72
C LEU A 60 0.24 6.62 -7.27
N TYR A 61 -0.77 6.60 -6.42
CA TYR A 61 -2.17 6.47 -6.83
C TYR A 61 -2.61 7.61 -7.77
N GLN A 62 -2.11 8.83 -7.52
CA GLN A 62 -2.46 10.00 -8.32
C GLN A 62 -1.64 10.13 -9.62
N SER A 63 -0.41 9.62 -9.64
CA SER A 63 0.55 9.83 -10.73
C SER A 63 0.73 8.62 -11.65
N GLN A 64 0.34 7.42 -11.21
CA GLN A 64 0.58 6.17 -11.93
C GLN A 64 -0.71 5.46 -12.31
N THR A 65 -0.63 4.62 -13.33
CA THR A 65 -1.72 3.72 -13.69
C THR A 65 -1.61 2.42 -12.89
N ARG A 66 -2.73 1.75 -12.62
CA ARG A 66 -2.70 0.42 -12.00
C ARG A 66 -1.80 -0.57 -12.75
N GLN A 67 -1.73 -0.47 -14.08
CA GLN A 67 -0.86 -1.32 -14.90
C GLN A 67 0.62 -1.00 -14.69
N SER A 68 1.01 0.28 -14.56
CA SER A 68 2.40 0.64 -14.25
C SER A 68 2.81 0.30 -12.82
N LEU A 69 1.85 0.20 -11.89
CA LEU A 69 2.07 -0.27 -10.53
C LEU A 69 2.12 -1.80 -10.42
N SER A 70 1.53 -2.51 -11.39
CA SER A 70 1.53 -3.97 -11.43
C SER A 70 2.94 -4.56 -11.62
N GLY A 71 3.12 -5.79 -11.15
CA GLY A 71 4.41 -6.49 -11.14
C GLY A 71 4.98 -6.58 -9.72
N SER A 72 5.86 -7.55 -9.49
CA SER A 72 6.49 -7.67 -8.18
C SER A 72 7.47 -6.53 -7.97
N CYS A 73 7.63 -6.12 -6.72
CA CYS A 73 8.69 -5.19 -6.36
C CYS A 73 10.10 -5.70 -6.73
N ALA A 74 10.28 -7.01 -6.81
CA ALA A 74 11.54 -7.61 -7.26
C ALA A 74 11.77 -7.44 -8.78
N GLU A 75 10.71 -7.36 -9.58
CA GLU A 75 10.76 -7.17 -11.04
C GLU A 75 10.82 -5.68 -11.43
N HIS A 76 10.23 -4.83 -10.59
CA HIS A 76 10.31 -3.38 -10.70
C HIS A 76 10.94 -2.84 -9.43
N PRO A 77 12.26 -3.08 -9.24
CA PRO A 77 12.98 -2.54 -8.11
C PRO A 77 12.76 -1.04 -8.13
N VAL A 78 12.36 -0.56 -6.97
CA VAL A 78 12.07 0.83 -6.83
C VAL A 78 13.39 1.59 -7.03
N SER A 79 13.30 2.75 -7.69
CA SER A 79 14.46 3.54 -8.06
C SER A 79 15.09 4.13 -6.80
N VAL A 80 16.35 3.77 -6.54
CA VAL A 80 17.15 4.28 -5.40
C VAL A 80 17.14 5.81 -5.32
N GLU A 81 17.03 6.50 -6.46
CA GLU A 81 16.96 7.97 -6.51
C GLU A 81 15.56 8.48 -6.14
N SER A 82 14.50 7.84 -6.62
CA SER A 82 13.13 8.26 -6.36
C SER A 82 12.66 7.95 -4.95
N GLU A 83 13.26 6.98 -4.26
CA GLU A 83 12.90 6.61 -2.87
C GLU A 83 13.68 7.40 -1.84
N ARG A 84 14.93 7.78 -2.16
CA ARG A 84 15.74 8.64 -1.31
C ARG A 84 15.08 9.99 -1.06
N GLU A 85 14.32 10.50 -2.03
CA GLU A 85 13.56 11.73 -1.88
C GLU A 85 12.40 11.61 -0.88
N TRP A 86 11.92 10.39 -0.62
CA TRP A 86 10.82 10.09 0.30
C TRP A 86 11.29 9.44 1.61
N GLU A 87 12.60 9.27 1.78
CA GLU A 87 13.22 8.64 2.96
C GLU A 87 12.68 7.22 3.27
N LEU A 88 12.23 6.50 2.24
CA LEU A 88 11.69 5.15 2.38
C LEU A 88 12.77 4.09 2.20
N THR A 89 12.69 3.02 2.99
CA THR A 89 13.34 1.75 2.66
C THR A 89 12.66 1.09 1.47
N GLU A 90 13.38 0.21 0.77
CA GLU A 90 12.81 -0.57 -0.35
C GLU A 90 11.53 -1.32 0.07
N SER A 91 11.49 -1.87 1.29
CA SER A 91 10.29 -2.52 1.82
C SER A 91 9.10 -1.57 1.97
N GLU A 92 9.34 -0.35 2.43
CA GLU A 92 8.29 0.65 2.64
C GLU A 92 7.78 1.21 1.32
N ALA A 93 8.67 1.46 0.36
CA ALA A 93 8.28 1.88 -0.98
C ALA A 93 7.49 0.78 -1.71
N CYS A 94 7.87 -0.49 -1.49
CA CYS A 94 7.10 -1.63 -1.98
C CYS A 94 5.72 -1.75 -1.36
N LEU A 95 5.62 -1.48 -0.05
CA LEU A 95 4.35 -1.45 0.64
C LEU A 95 3.44 -0.33 0.10
N ALA A 96 3.99 0.88 -0.08
CA ALA A 96 3.27 2.00 -0.69
C ALA A 96 2.75 1.67 -2.09
N ARG A 97 3.58 1.02 -2.92
CA ARG A 97 3.18 0.55 -4.25
C ARG A 97 2.05 -0.47 -4.20
N SER A 98 2.10 -1.42 -3.26
CA SER A 98 1.01 -2.37 -3.05
C SER A 98 -0.29 -1.67 -2.66
N ILE A 99 -0.24 -0.69 -1.77
CA ILE A 99 -1.42 0.11 -1.38
C ILE A 99 -1.99 0.84 -2.60
N ALA A 100 -1.15 1.54 -3.35
CA ALA A 100 -1.57 2.29 -4.55
C ALA A 100 -2.13 1.38 -5.65
N GLN A 101 -1.62 0.15 -5.78
CA GLN A 101 -2.11 -0.82 -6.77
C GLN A 101 -3.48 -1.40 -6.38
N VAL A 102 -3.73 -1.59 -5.07
CA VAL A 102 -5.00 -2.11 -4.55
C VAL A 102 -6.12 -1.07 -4.66
N ALA A 103 -5.78 0.22 -4.50
CA ALA A 103 -6.71 1.34 -4.72
C ALA A 103 -7.25 1.38 -6.16
#